data_AF-A0A7G8WCJ5-F1
#
_entry.id   AF-A0A7G8WCJ5-F1
#
_cell.length_a   1.000
_cell.length_b   1.000
_cell.length_c   1.000
_cell.angle_alpha   90.00
_cell.angle_beta   90.00
_cell.angle_gamma   90.00
#
_symmetry.space_group_name_H-M   'P 1'
#
loop_
_entity.id
_entity.type
_entity.pdbx_description
1 polymer ?
#
loop_
_entity_poly.entity_id
_entity_poly.type
_entity_poly.pdbx_seq_one_letter_code
_entity_poly.pdbx_strand_id
1 'polypeptide(L)'
;MNKLKNILSLIIVGLILVSCNKTDEEKLNVILNSENIEIQVIGYGGLAGRFAYNLYVKKNDFESLIIIDKGTDYQTFVTIRDDRKLLNEFFTKSVETNNPEKQFSSSCIGPNDYEYIFKSGLTKLKVKPSRECDSIFSIIMKEKF
;
A
#
# COMPACT_ATOMS: atom_id res chain seq x y z
N MET A 1 32.74 17.72 -20.46
CA MET A 1 32.25 16.63 -19.59
C MET A 1 31.64 17.09 -18.26
N ASN A 2 32.17 18.12 -17.58
CA ASN A 2 31.66 18.54 -16.26
C ASN A 2 30.26 19.21 -16.30
N LYS A 3 29.94 19.97 -17.36
CA LYS A 3 28.60 20.60 -17.51
C LYS A 3 27.47 19.57 -17.64
N LEU A 4 27.71 18.45 -18.35
CA LEU A 4 26.71 17.40 -18.53
C LEU A 4 26.45 16.64 -17.23
N LYS A 5 27.50 16.37 -16.44
CA LYS A 5 27.38 15.78 -15.09
C LYS A 5 26.61 16.69 -14.12
N ASN A 6 26.85 18.00 -14.17
CA ASN A 6 26.14 18.97 -13.33
C ASN A 6 24.65 19.10 -13.70
N ILE A 7 24.30 19.03 -14.99
CA ILE A 7 22.90 19.02 -15.44
C ILE A 7 22.22 17.73 -15.00
N LEU A 8 22.88 16.57 -15.14
CA LEU A 8 22.34 15.29 -14.70
C LEU A 8 22.09 15.26 -13.18
N SER A 9 23.01 15.80 -12.38
CA SER A 9 22.84 15.89 -10.93
C SER A 9 21.68 16.82 -10.54
N LEU A 10 21.49 17.92 -11.26
CA LEU A 10 20.37 18.84 -11.05
C LEU A 10 19.01 18.20 -11.37
N ILE A 11 18.93 17.39 -12.43
CA ILE A 11 17.71 16.65 -12.79
C ILE A 11 17.40 15.58 -11.74
N ILE A 12 18.41 14.85 -11.26
CA ILE A 12 18.25 13.84 -10.21
C ILE A 12 17.80 14.49 -8.89
N VAL A 13 18.39 15.62 -8.50
CA VAL A 13 17.97 16.37 -7.30
C VAL A 13 16.56 16.95 -7.45
N GLY A 14 16.19 17.44 -8.65
CA GLY A 14 14.83 17.90 -8.96
C GLY A 14 13.79 16.77 -8.84
N LEU A 15 14.08 15.58 -9.34
CA LEU A 15 13.21 14.40 -9.23
C LEU A 15 13.02 13.94 -7.78
N ILE A 16 14.06 14.09 -6.94
CA ILE A 16 13.99 13.75 -5.51
C ILE A 16 13.09 14.75 -4.75
N LEU A 17 13.13 16.04 -5.10
CA LEU A 17 12.36 17.08 -4.40
C LEU A 17 10.86 17.07 -4.77
N VAL A 18 10.49 16.72 -6.00
CA VAL A 18 9.08 16.64 -6.42
C VAL A 18 8.32 15.53 -5.66
N SER A 19 9.02 14.48 -5.22
CA SER A 19 8.39 13.38 -4.46
C SER A 19 7.97 13.77 -3.03
N CYS A 20 8.50 14.86 -2.47
CA CYS A 20 8.14 15.32 -1.12
C CYS A 20 6.87 16.19 -1.07
N ASN A 21 6.45 16.79 -2.20
CA ASN A 21 5.33 17.74 -2.23
C ASN A 21 4.02 17.15 -2.80
N LYS A 22 4.00 15.87 -3.18
CA LYS A 22 2.78 15.29 -3.73
C LYS A 22 1.66 15.23 -2.69
N THR A 23 0.47 15.64 -3.08
CA THR A 23 -0.74 15.45 -2.28
C THR A 23 -1.06 13.95 -2.17
N ASP A 24 -1.89 13.57 -1.20
CA ASP A 24 -2.29 12.17 -1.05
C ASP A 24 -3.12 11.68 -2.26
N GLU A 25 -3.86 12.56 -2.92
CA GLU A 25 -4.56 12.28 -4.18
C GLU A 25 -3.59 12.03 -5.35
N GLU A 26 -2.53 12.85 -5.48
CA GLU A 26 -1.50 12.63 -6.50
C GLU A 26 -0.72 11.33 -6.25
N LYS A 27 -0.43 11.01 -4.98
CA LYS A 27 0.19 9.74 -4.61
C LYS A 27 -0.75 8.57 -4.91
N LEU A 28 -2.04 8.69 -4.59
CA LEU A 28 -3.05 7.68 -4.91
C LEU A 28 -3.10 7.41 -6.41
N ASN A 29 -3.10 8.46 -7.24
CA ASN A 29 -3.09 8.31 -8.69
C ASN A 29 -1.85 7.54 -9.19
N VAL A 30 -0.68 7.77 -8.59
CA VAL A 30 0.51 6.94 -8.87
C VAL A 30 0.27 5.48 -8.49
N ILE A 31 -0.26 5.20 -7.29
CA ILE A 31 -0.54 3.83 -6.83
C ILE A 31 -1.53 3.13 -7.78
N LEU A 32 -2.63 3.78 -8.15
CA LEU A 32 -3.65 3.22 -9.05
C LEU A 32 -3.09 2.85 -10.42
N ASN A 33 -2.15 3.63 -10.96
CA ASN A 33 -1.55 3.41 -12.29
C ASN A 33 -0.24 2.61 -12.28
N SER A 34 0.28 2.22 -11.11
CA SER A 34 1.56 1.50 -11.01
C SER A 34 1.41 0.00 -11.22
N GLU A 35 2.26 -0.63 -12.03
CA GLU A 35 2.27 -2.10 -12.19
C GLU A 35 2.77 -2.84 -10.95
N ASN A 36 3.66 -2.24 -10.17
CA ASN A 36 4.29 -2.87 -9.01
C ASN A 36 4.05 -2.02 -7.77
N ILE A 37 3.42 -2.60 -6.75
CA ILE A 37 3.09 -1.92 -5.49
C ILE A 37 3.51 -2.81 -4.33
N GLU A 38 4.16 -2.24 -3.32
CA GLU A 38 4.31 -2.87 -2.02
C GLU A 38 3.26 -2.30 -1.06
N ILE A 39 2.56 -3.17 -0.35
CA ILE A 39 1.62 -2.82 0.72
C ILE A 39 2.23 -3.32 2.02
N GLN A 40 2.67 -2.41 2.87
CA GLN A 40 3.00 -2.75 4.25
C GLN A 40 1.74 -2.59 5.10
N VAL A 41 1.29 -3.69 5.69
CA VAL A 41 0.14 -3.75 6.60
C VAL A 41 0.68 -3.71 8.02
N ILE A 42 0.14 -2.81 8.84
CA ILE A 42 0.48 -2.71 10.27
C ILE A 42 -0.82 -2.84 11.04
N GLY A 43 -1.00 -3.96 11.74
CA GLY A 43 -2.15 -4.22 12.59
C GLY A 43 -1.87 -3.88 14.05
N TYR A 44 -2.87 -3.32 14.72
CA TYR A 44 -2.88 -2.98 16.14
C TYR A 44 -4.06 -3.70 16.81
N GLY A 45 -3.77 -4.56 17.78
CA GLY A 45 -4.77 -5.41 18.45
C GLY A 45 -4.39 -6.88 18.50
N GLY A 46 -5.25 -7.69 19.15
CA GLY A 46 -5.06 -9.13 19.34
C GLY A 46 -3.94 -9.48 20.34
N LEU A 47 -3.67 -10.79 20.50
CA LEU A 47 -2.68 -11.29 21.49
C LEU A 47 -1.26 -10.74 21.27
N ALA A 48 -0.91 -10.42 20.03
CA ALA A 48 0.41 -9.87 19.68
C ALA A 48 0.53 -8.37 19.97
N GLY A 49 -0.58 -7.66 20.22
CA GLY A 49 -0.63 -6.20 20.43
C GLY A 49 -0.36 -5.37 19.18
N ARG A 50 0.71 -5.71 18.43
CA ARG A 50 1.07 -5.11 17.14
C ARG A 50 1.77 -6.13 16.25
N PHE A 51 1.40 -6.16 14.97
CA PHE A 51 2.09 -6.94 13.94
C PHE A 51 2.28 -6.12 12.67
N ALA A 52 3.21 -6.55 11.82
CA ALA A 52 3.39 -5.98 10.51
C ALA A 52 3.85 -7.05 9.51
N TYR A 53 3.35 -6.96 8.29
CA TYR A 53 3.79 -7.80 7.17
C TYR A 53 3.72 -7.01 5.87
N ASN A 54 4.45 -7.47 4.85
CA ASN A 54 4.48 -6.85 3.54
C ASN A 54 3.83 -7.76 2.50
N LEU A 55 3.03 -7.16 1.63
CA LEU A 55 2.47 -7.78 0.45
C LEU A 55 2.99 -7.08 -0.79
N TYR A 56 3.07 -7.80 -1.90
CA TYR A 56 3.50 -7.24 -3.18
C TYR A 56 2.43 -7.47 -4.23
N VAL A 57 1.89 -6.38 -4.77
CA VAL A 57 0.93 -6.40 -5.86
C VAL A 57 1.67 -6.23 -7.17
N LYS A 58 1.42 -7.14 -8.11
CA LYS A 58 1.74 -6.98 -9.53
C LYS A 58 0.45 -6.85 -10.33
N LYS A 59 0.31 -5.80 -11.13
CA LYS A 59 -0.82 -5.56 -12.02
C LYS A 59 -0.34 -5.66 -13.46
N ASN A 60 -1.11 -6.33 -14.30
CA ASN A 60 -0.97 -6.29 -15.75
C ASN A 60 -2.34 -5.95 -16.39
N ASP A 61 -2.46 -6.07 -17.70
CA ASP A 61 -3.69 -5.74 -18.42
C ASP A 61 -4.85 -6.68 -18.07
N PHE A 62 -4.57 -7.91 -17.66
CA PHE A 62 -5.56 -8.98 -17.48
C PHE A 62 -5.88 -9.30 -16.02
N GLU A 63 -4.91 -9.20 -15.13
CA GLU A 63 -5.06 -9.60 -13.73
C GLU A 63 -4.17 -8.79 -12.78
N SER A 64 -4.51 -8.85 -11.49
CA SER A 64 -3.64 -8.45 -10.40
C SER A 64 -3.26 -9.66 -9.57
N LEU A 65 -2.02 -9.68 -9.10
CA LEU A 65 -1.45 -10.77 -8.31
C LEU A 65 -0.92 -10.18 -7.01
N ILE A 66 -1.45 -10.63 -5.87
CA ILE A 66 -0.88 -10.34 -4.57
C ILE A 66 0.07 -11.49 -4.20
N ILE A 67 1.28 -11.13 -3.83
CA ILE A 67 2.35 -12.04 -3.42
C ILE A 67 2.62 -11.82 -1.93
N ILE A 68 2.51 -12.89 -1.15
CA ILE A 68 2.74 -12.96 0.29
C ILE A 68 4.07 -13.69 0.53
N ASP A 69 4.88 -13.26 1.49
CA ASP A 69 6.19 -13.87 1.81
C ASP A 69 7.13 -13.97 0.59
N LYS A 70 7.19 -12.89 -0.18
CA LYS A 70 7.93 -12.83 -1.43
C LYS A 70 9.40 -13.21 -1.26
N GLY A 71 9.88 -14.12 -2.10
CA GLY A 71 11.27 -14.59 -2.11
C GLY A 71 11.56 -15.73 -1.14
N THR A 72 10.53 -16.30 -0.50
CA THR A 72 10.66 -17.50 0.35
C THR A 72 10.06 -18.73 -0.33
N ASP A 73 10.39 -19.92 0.17
CA ASP A 73 9.80 -21.18 -0.28
C ASP A 73 8.30 -21.30 0.06
N TYR A 74 7.78 -20.44 0.95
CA TYR A 74 6.38 -20.40 1.37
C TYR A 74 5.56 -19.32 0.66
N GLN A 75 6.13 -18.70 -0.39
CA GLN A 75 5.48 -17.60 -1.10
C GLN A 75 4.09 -18.01 -1.60
N THR A 76 3.07 -17.26 -1.18
CA THR A 76 1.68 -17.50 -1.57
C THR A 76 1.20 -16.45 -2.55
N PHE A 77 0.34 -16.88 -3.48
CA PHE A 77 -0.23 -16.02 -4.50
C PHE A 77 -1.76 -15.92 -4.36
N VAL A 78 -2.28 -14.71 -4.43
CA VAL A 78 -3.72 -14.43 -4.56
C VAL A 78 -3.95 -13.73 -5.89
N THR A 79 -4.55 -14.46 -6.83
CA THR A 79 -4.91 -13.95 -8.15
C THR A 79 -6.28 -13.27 -8.11
N ILE A 80 -6.32 -12.05 -8.65
CA ILE A 80 -7.50 -11.18 -8.74
C ILE A 80 -7.74 -10.88 -10.21
N ARG A 81 -8.74 -11.52 -10.82
CA ARG A 81 -9.13 -11.32 -12.23
C ARG A 81 -10.35 -10.41 -12.31
N ASP A 82 -11.50 -10.95 -11.92
CA ASP A 82 -12.79 -10.27 -12.07
C ASP A 82 -12.96 -9.12 -11.05
N ASP A 83 -12.29 -9.23 -9.90
CA ASP A 83 -12.41 -8.30 -8.77
C ASP A 83 -11.34 -7.19 -8.75
N ARG A 84 -10.71 -6.87 -9.90
CA ARG A 84 -9.70 -5.80 -9.96
C ARG A 84 -10.26 -4.46 -9.50
N LYS A 85 -11.57 -4.23 -9.69
CA LYS A 85 -12.28 -3.06 -9.16
C LYS A 85 -12.20 -2.98 -7.64
N LEU A 86 -12.30 -4.10 -6.93
CA LEU A 86 -12.18 -4.13 -5.46
C LEU A 86 -10.79 -3.71 -5.00
N LEU A 87 -9.72 -4.10 -5.71
CA LEU A 87 -8.36 -3.67 -5.37
C LEU A 87 -8.19 -2.15 -5.54
N ASN A 88 -8.72 -1.59 -6.62
CA ASN A 88 -8.70 -0.13 -6.81
C ASN A 88 -9.57 0.58 -5.78
N GLU A 89 -10.76 0.03 -5.49
CA GLU A 89 -11.66 0.53 -4.46
C GLU A 89 -11.00 0.53 -3.08
N PHE A 90 -10.27 -0.53 -2.73
CA PHE A 90 -9.48 -0.59 -1.51
C PHE A 90 -8.49 0.58 -1.41
N PHE A 91 -7.71 0.84 -2.47
CA PHE A 91 -6.77 1.98 -2.46
C PHE A 91 -7.49 3.32 -2.33
N THR A 92 -8.56 3.53 -3.10
CA THR A 92 -9.33 4.77 -3.10
C THR A 92 -10.00 5.01 -1.75
N LYS A 93 -10.75 4.03 -1.23
CA LYS A 93 -11.42 4.12 0.07
C LYS A 93 -10.45 4.32 1.22
N SER A 94 -9.26 3.73 1.12
CA SER A 94 -8.24 3.91 2.15
C SER A 94 -7.77 5.36 2.27
N VAL A 95 -7.79 6.12 1.16
CA VAL A 95 -7.45 7.55 1.15
C VAL A 95 -8.66 8.39 1.55
N GLU A 96 -9.85 8.10 1.00
CA GLU A 96 -11.08 8.84 1.32
C GLU A 96 -11.43 8.80 2.81
N THR A 97 -11.21 7.66 3.45
CA THR A 97 -11.53 7.46 4.87
C THR A 97 -10.32 7.61 5.79
N ASN A 98 -9.20 8.09 5.27
CA ASN A 98 -7.97 8.28 6.02
C ASN A 98 -8.20 9.26 7.17
N ASN A 99 -7.91 8.81 8.40
CA ASN A 99 -7.89 9.68 9.57
C ASN A 99 -6.49 9.66 10.20
N PRO A 100 -5.62 10.63 9.88
CA PRO A 100 -4.26 10.71 10.42
C PRO A 100 -4.21 10.76 11.95
N GLU A 101 -5.23 11.36 12.57
CA GLU A 101 -5.37 11.52 14.03
C GLU A 101 -5.94 10.27 14.72
N LYS A 102 -6.38 9.26 13.95
CA LYS A 102 -6.87 8.00 14.50
C LYS A 102 -5.85 7.44 15.47
N GLN A 103 -6.29 7.27 16.71
CA GLN A 103 -5.56 6.62 17.77
C GLN A 103 -5.87 5.13 17.73
N PHE A 104 -4.82 4.30 17.78
CA PHE A 104 -4.96 2.85 17.79
C PHE A 104 -4.91 2.34 19.22
N SER A 105 -5.90 1.53 19.58
CA SER A 105 -5.92 0.82 20.86
C SER A 105 -5.27 -0.55 20.65
N SER A 106 -4.19 -0.84 21.39
CA SER A 106 -3.56 -2.16 21.41
C SER A 106 -4.26 -3.08 22.43
N SER A 107 -5.60 -3.11 22.39
CA SER A 107 -6.37 -4.04 23.21
C SER A 107 -6.21 -5.47 22.67
N CYS A 108 -5.97 -6.43 23.57
CA CYS A 108 -6.03 -7.86 23.24
C CYS A 108 -7.48 -8.34 22.97
N ILE A 109 -8.47 -7.50 23.30
CA ILE A 109 -9.90 -7.78 23.18
C ILE A 109 -10.52 -6.74 22.24
N GLY A 110 -10.98 -7.19 21.08
CA GLY A 110 -11.65 -6.35 20.07
C GLY A 110 -11.07 -6.52 18.66
N PRO A 111 -11.71 -5.89 17.65
CA PRO A 111 -11.23 -5.94 16.27
C PRO A 111 -9.90 -5.19 16.13
N ASN A 112 -9.00 -5.73 15.31
CA ASN A 112 -7.75 -5.05 14.97
C ASN A 112 -8.04 -3.76 14.20
N ASP A 113 -7.24 -2.72 14.46
CA ASP A 113 -7.14 -1.55 13.62
C ASP A 113 -5.91 -1.67 12.71
N TYR A 114 -6.00 -1.11 11.50
CA TYR A 114 -4.93 -1.18 10.52
C TYR A 114 -4.43 0.20 10.07
N GLU A 115 -3.13 0.25 9.85
CA GLU A 115 -2.45 1.27 9.06
C GLU A 115 -1.86 0.59 7.81
N TYR A 116 -2.00 1.25 6.67
CA TYR A 116 -1.44 0.77 5.41
C TYR A 116 -0.41 1.78 4.88
N ILE A 117 0.69 1.26 4.34
CA ILE A 117 1.68 2.05 3.61
C ILE A 117 1.81 1.46 2.22
N PHE A 118 1.32 2.19 1.22
CA PHE A 118 1.44 1.86 -0.19
C PHE A 118 2.71 2.48 -0.76
N LYS A 119 3.53 1.67 -1.44
CA LYS A 119 4.78 2.13 -2.07
C LYS A 119 4.83 1.72 -3.53
N SER A 120 5.19 2.65 -4.40
CA SER A 120 5.52 2.38 -5.80
C SER A 120 6.64 3.30 -6.26
N GLY A 121 7.77 2.73 -6.64
CA GLY A 121 8.99 3.48 -6.93
C GLY A 121 9.38 4.37 -5.75
N LEU A 122 9.45 5.69 -5.98
CA LEU A 122 9.75 6.69 -4.95
C LEU A 122 8.50 7.19 -4.20
N THR A 123 7.30 6.81 -4.66
CA THR A 123 6.04 7.25 -4.05
C THR A 123 5.70 6.39 -2.84
N LYS A 124 5.43 7.04 -1.71
CA LYS A 124 4.96 6.42 -0.47
C LYS A 124 3.69 7.15 0.00
N LEU A 125 2.62 6.40 0.21
CA LEU A 125 1.34 6.88 0.74
C LEU A 125 0.99 6.09 1.99
N LYS A 126 0.89 6.78 3.13
CA LYS A 126 0.57 6.19 4.43
C LYS A 126 -0.84 6.63 4.83
N VAL A 127 -1.68 5.66 5.16
CA VAL A 127 -3.09 5.88 5.49
C VAL A 127 -3.51 5.10 6.73
N LYS A 128 -4.41 5.68 7.51
CA LYS A 128 -5.08 5.09 8.68
C LYS A 128 -6.60 5.09 8.42
N PRO A 129 -7.10 4.17 7.58
CA PRO A 129 -8.46 4.24 7.08
C PRO A 129 -9.52 3.78 8.10
N SER A 130 -10.80 3.88 7.70
CA SER A 130 -11.92 3.30 8.42
C SER A 130 -11.93 1.77 8.32
N ARG A 131 -12.70 1.11 9.18
CA ARG A 131 -12.87 -0.35 9.18
C ARG A 131 -13.50 -0.92 7.92
N GLU A 132 -14.19 -0.09 7.13
CA GLU A 132 -14.74 -0.51 5.84
C GLU A 132 -13.65 -0.99 4.88
N CYS A 133 -12.48 -0.34 4.91
CA CYS A 133 -11.34 -0.73 4.08
C CYS A 133 -10.80 -2.11 4.46
N ASP A 134 -10.86 -2.46 5.75
CA ASP A 134 -10.41 -3.76 6.25
C ASP A 134 -11.32 -4.89 5.73
N SER A 135 -12.63 -4.63 5.60
CA SER A 135 -13.58 -5.56 4.99
C SER A 135 -13.27 -5.78 3.51
N ILE A 136 -13.04 -4.72 2.74
CA ILE A 136 -12.67 -4.84 1.31
C ILE A 136 -11.36 -5.62 1.16
N PHE A 137 -10.38 -5.31 2.00
CA PHE A 137 -9.10 -6.00 2.00
C PHE A 137 -9.24 -7.50 2.33
N SER A 138 -10.07 -7.85 3.32
CA SER A 138 -10.35 -9.25 3.66
C SER A 138 -10.99 -10.02 2.49
N ILE A 139 -11.94 -9.40 1.78
CA ILE A 139 -12.56 -9.97 0.58
C ILE A 139 -11.51 -10.24 -0.50
N ILE A 140 -10.63 -9.27 -0.77
CA ILE A 140 -9.53 -9.41 -1.73
C ILE A 140 -8.61 -10.58 -1.35
N MET A 141 -8.30 -10.71 -0.06
CA MET A 141 -7.46 -11.78 0.47
C MET A 141 -8.19 -13.13 0.57
N LYS A 142 -9.48 -13.19 0.22
CA LYS A 142 -10.33 -14.39 0.20
C LYS A 142 -10.31 -15.15 1.54
N GLU A 143 -10.40 -14.42 2.65
CA GLU A 143 -10.35 -14.98 4.02
C GLU A 143 -9.11 -15.85 4.32
N LYS A 144 -7.97 -15.61 3.66
CA LYS A 144 -6.75 -16.41 3.91
C LYS A 144 -6.10 -16.20 5.28
N PHE A 145 -6.69 -15.41 6.18
CA PHE A 145 -6.16 -15.08 7.51
C PHE A 145 -7.25 -14.91 8.55
#